data_AF-A0A2A3HGZ3-F1
#
_entry.id   AF-A0A2A3HGZ3-F1
#
_cell.length_a   1.000
_cell.length_b   1.000
_cell.length_c   1.000
_cell.angle_alpha   90.00
_cell.angle_beta   90.00
_cell.angle_gamma   90.00
#
_symmetry.space_group_name_H-M   'P 1'
#
loop_
_entity.id
_entity.type
_entity.pdbx_description
1 polymer ?
#
loop_
_entity_poly.entity_id
_entity_poly.type
_entity_poly.pdbx_seq_one_letter_code
_entity_poly.pdbx_strand_id
1 'polypeptide(L)'
;MNFQKFSATIFPLLLALLLFGCAASQKMQAANILRQCKVEIIGASLDSINLDLEKIIGKDEKPLGGILPNPKQILLIQNIAKGNIPDSLGTLHFAFRANVKNPTSDTIWLRAAQGSAQLDSLVTLPLNYADSAIALSPGDSEIQMHSRLPIDKNILKIFTADTLKIQGELTFALSPDGDPISFSIHQRKIIQPEERTEIIDRVRTQILSTLTDSWASAFRP
;
A
#
# COMPACT_ATOMS: atom_id res chain seq x y z
N MET A 1 25.30 -25.75 60.28
CA MET A 1 25.77 -25.33 58.94
C MET A 1 24.66 -25.63 57.93
N ASN A 2 24.20 -24.61 57.22
CA ASN A 2 22.89 -24.50 56.55
C ASN A 2 22.77 -25.29 55.22
N PHE A 3 22.68 -26.63 55.24
CA PHE A 3 22.49 -27.40 54.00
C PHE A 3 21.04 -27.40 53.47
N GLN A 4 20.03 -27.25 54.34
CA GLN A 4 18.61 -27.24 53.93
C GLN A 4 18.17 -25.93 53.22
N LYS A 5 18.87 -24.81 53.46
CA LYS A 5 18.52 -23.52 52.82
C LYS A 5 19.10 -23.37 51.40
N PHE A 6 20.08 -24.20 51.03
CA PHE A 6 20.73 -24.13 49.72
C PHE A 6 19.93 -24.85 48.63
N SER A 7 19.14 -25.88 48.99
CA SER A 7 18.32 -26.63 48.04
C SER A 7 17.04 -25.89 47.63
N ALA A 8 16.46 -25.08 48.53
CA ALA A 8 15.19 -24.39 48.29
C ALA A 8 15.30 -23.17 47.34
N THR A 9 16.49 -22.57 47.18
CA THR A 9 16.74 -21.42 46.30
C THR A 9 17.27 -21.79 44.92
N ILE A 10 17.95 -22.94 44.78
CA ILE A 10 18.49 -23.40 43.49
C ILE A 10 17.37 -23.94 42.58
N PHE A 11 16.38 -24.62 43.15
CA PHE A 11 15.26 -25.19 42.40
C PHE A 11 14.39 -24.15 41.65
N PRO A 12 13.95 -23.03 42.25
CA PRO A 12 13.19 -22.01 41.52
C PRO A 12 14.04 -21.26 40.48
N LEU A 13 15.35 -21.10 40.70
CA LEU A 13 16.27 -20.47 39.75
C LEU A 13 16.46 -21.35 38.50
N LEU A 14 16.63 -22.66 38.69
CA LEU A 14 16.73 -23.63 37.59
C LEU A 14 15.41 -23.73 36.80
N LEU A 15 14.26 -23.69 37.49
CA LEU A 15 12.95 -23.69 36.86
C LEU A 15 12.71 -22.40 36.06
N ALA A 16 13.14 -21.24 36.57
CA ALA A 16 13.10 -19.98 35.85
C ALA A 16 13.95 -20.04 34.57
N LEU A 17 15.19 -20.55 34.65
CA LEU A 17 16.08 -20.70 33.49
C LEU A 17 15.51 -21.64 32.41
N LEU A 18 14.80 -22.70 32.79
CA LEU A 18 14.13 -23.62 31.86
C LEU A 18 12.92 -22.98 31.16
N LEU A 19 12.16 -22.13 31.86
CA LEU A 19 11.00 -21.42 31.29
C LEU A 19 11.43 -20.29 30.33
N PHE A 20 12.50 -19.56 30.65
CA PHE A 20 13.05 -18.54 29.74
C PHE A 20 13.69 -19.13 28.47
N GLY A 21 14.26 -20.34 28.55
CA GLY A 21 14.84 -21.04 27.41
C GLY A 21 13.80 -21.46 26.36
N CYS A 22 12.58 -21.80 26.78
CA CYS A 22 11.51 -22.22 25.88
C CYS A 22 11.00 -21.07 25.00
N ALA A 23 10.78 -19.87 25.60
CA ALA A 23 10.34 -18.69 24.87
C ALA A 23 11.40 -18.19 23.87
N ALA A 24 12.67 -18.18 24.26
CA ALA A 24 13.77 -17.77 23.38
C ALA A 24 13.95 -18.72 22.18
N SER A 25 13.82 -20.04 22.41
CA SER A 25 13.91 -21.06 21.35
C SER A 25 12.73 -20.95 20.37
N GLN A 26 11.51 -20.75 20.87
CA GLN A 26 10.33 -20.54 20.03
C GLN A 26 10.46 -19.27 19.17
N LYS A 27 10.97 -18.17 19.74
CA LYS A 27 11.21 -16.93 18.99
C LYS A 27 12.27 -17.12 17.90
N MET A 28 13.33 -17.89 18.16
CA MET A 28 14.33 -18.22 17.14
C MET A 28 13.76 -19.12 16.04
N GLN A 29 12.95 -20.12 16.39
CA GLN A 29 12.34 -21.02 15.42
C GLN A 29 11.30 -20.28 14.55
N ALA A 30 10.48 -19.43 15.15
CA ALA A 30 9.56 -18.54 14.47
C ALA A 30 10.29 -17.58 13.52
N ALA A 31 11.39 -16.97 13.97
CA ALA A 31 12.21 -16.11 13.11
C ALA A 31 12.83 -16.89 11.93
N ASN A 32 13.21 -18.15 12.13
CA ASN A 32 13.79 -18.98 11.07
C ASN A 32 12.73 -19.41 10.03
N ILE A 33 11.52 -19.76 10.48
CA ILE A 33 10.36 -20.04 9.61
C ILE A 33 10.02 -18.81 8.76
N LEU A 34 9.95 -17.65 9.39
CA LEU A 34 9.57 -16.40 8.72
C LEU A 34 10.68 -15.85 7.81
N ARG A 35 11.96 -16.13 8.08
CA ARG A 35 13.07 -15.82 7.15
C ARG A 35 12.96 -16.52 5.81
N GLN A 36 12.29 -17.67 5.77
CA GLN A 36 12.09 -18.41 4.51
C GLN A 36 10.93 -17.82 3.70
N CYS A 37 10.07 -17.01 4.32
CA CYS A 37 8.98 -16.35 3.61
C CYS A 37 9.54 -15.29 2.67
N LYS A 38 9.08 -15.31 1.42
CA LYS A 38 9.50 -14.36 0.39
C LYS A 38 8.32 -13.51 -0.03
N VAL A 39 8.55 -12.21 -0.15
CA VAL A 39 7.57 -11.27 -0.69
C VAL A 39 8.01 -10.81 -2.06
N GLU A 40 7.18 -11.11 -3.04
CA GLU A 40 7.39 -10.76 -4.45
C GLU A 40 6.29 -9.78 -4.88
N ILE A 41 6.69 -8.66 -5.49
CA ILE A 41 5.75 -7.67 -6.00
C ILE A 41 5.25 -8.13 -7.35
N ILE A 42 3.96 -8.37 -7.47
CA ILE A 42 3.32 -8.78 -8.72
C ILE A 42 3.16 -7.55 -9.61
N GLY A 43 2.60 -6.47 -9.05
CA GLY A 43 2.40 -5.23 -9.80
C GLY A 43 1.63 -4.17 -9.01
N ALA A 44 1.34 -3.08 -9.69
CA ALA A 44 0.51 -1.98 -9.20
C ALA A 44 -0.70 -1.82 -10.11
N SER A 45 -1.84 -1.49 -9.54
CA SER A 45 -3.07 -1.15 -10.27
C SER A 45 -3.66 0.14 -9.73
N LEU A 46 -4.34 0.88 -10.60
CA LEU A 46 -5.16 2.01 -10.22
C LEU A 46 -6.50 1.49 -9.67
N ASP A 47 -6.81 1.81 -8.42
CA ASP A 47 -8.07 1.41 -7.75
C ASP A 47 -9.18 2.41 -8.08
N SER A 48 -8.92 3.69 -7.80
CA SER A 48 -9.89 4.76 -7.99
C SER A 48 -9.21 6.12 -8.17
N ILE A 49 -9.99 7.07 -8.68
CA ILE A 49 -9.61 8.47 -8.79
C ILE A 49 -10.66 9.29 -8.06
N ASN A 50 -10.22 10.16 -7.16
CA ASN A 50 -11.06 11.16 -6.55
C ASN A 50 -10.67 12.54 -7.10
N LEU A 51 -11.59 13.22 -7.79
CA LEU A 51 -11.38 14.56 -8.31
C LEU A 51 -12.07 15.59 -7.43
N ASP A 52 -11.32 16.59 -6.98
CA ASP A 52 -11.84 17.67 -6.13
C ASP A 52 -12.53 18.76 -6.98
N LEU A 53 -13.46 18.35 -7.84
CA LEU A 53 -14.12 19.25 -8.82
C LEU A 53 -14.85 20.41 -8.14
N GLU A 54 -15.42 20.20 -6.96
CA GLU A 54 -16.09 21.25 -6.18
C GLU A 54 -15.14 22.41 -5.83
N LYS A 55 -13.87 22.12 -5.54
CA LYS A 55 -12.87 23.15 -5.21
C LYS A 55 -12.48 23.98 -6.43
N ILE A 56 -12.55 23.38 -7.62
CA ILE A 56 -12.08 23.97 -8.88
C ILE A 56 -13.20 24.72 -9.60
N ILE A 57 -14.40 24.13 -9.63
CA ILE A 57 -15.55 24.60 -10.40
C ILE A 57 -16.52 25.40 -9.50
N GLY A 58 -16.53 25.14 -8.18
CA GLY A 58 -17.44 25.76 -7.22
C GLY A 58 -18.75 24.99 -7.08
N LYS A 59 -19.27 24.87 -5.84
CA LYS A 59 -20.51 24.11 -5.52
C LYS A 59 -21.78 24.71 -6.13
N ASP A 60 -21.78 26.02 -6.37
CA ASP A 60 -22.99 26.79 -6.70
C ASP A 60 -23.04 27.24 -8.17
N GLU A 61 -22.04 26.90 -8.98
CA GLU A 61 -22.03 27.25 -10.40
C GLU A 61 -22.85 26.27 -11.22
N LYS A 62 -24.17 26.36 -11.07
CA LYS A 62 -25.13 25.75 -12.00
C LYS A 62 -24.78 26.18 -13.43
N PRO A 63 -24.93 25.28 -14.42
CA PRO A 63 -24.75 25.64 -15.82
C PRO A 63 -25.58 26.89 -16.12
N LEU A 64 -24.94 27.91 -16.71
CA LEU A 64 -25.57 29.14 -17.16
C LEU A 64 -26.72 28.76 -18.11
N GLY A 65 -27.93 28.66 -17.60
CA GLY A 65 -29.19 28.43 -18.33
C GLY A 65 -29.08 27.49 -19.54
N GLY A 66 -29.24 26.18 -19.31
CA GLY A 66 -29.56 25.21 -20.36
C GLY A 66 -28.39 24.70 -21.19
N ILE A 67 -28.13 23.39 -21.12
CA ILE A 67 -27.34 22.54 -22.04
C ILE A 67 -25.84 22.90 -22.18
N LEU A 68 -25.42 24.13 -21.88
CA LEU A 68 -24.05 24.59 -22.08
C LEU A 68 -23.15 24.17 -20.89
N PRO A 69 -21.94 23.65 -21.18
CA PRO A 69 -20.99 23.29 -20.13
C PRO A 69 -20.57 24.51 -19.31
N ASN A 70 -20.29 24.31 -18.02
CA ASN A 70 -19.68 25.36 -17.19
C ASN A 70 -18.34 25.78 -17.85
N PRO A 71 -18.15 27.08 -18.17
CA PRO A 71 -16.92 27.57 -18.81
C PRO A 71 -15.63 27.19 -18.06
N LYS A 72 -15.65 27.12 -16.73
CA LYS A 72 -14.51 26.68 -15.91
C LYS A 72 -14.17 25.22 -16.14
N GLN A 73 -15.18 24.37 -16.34
CA GLN A 73 -14.98 22.95 -16.65
C GLN A 73 -14.40 22.76 -18.05
N ILE A 74 -14.85 23.54 -19.04
CA ILE A 74 -14.27 23.54 -20.39
C ILE A 74 -12.81 23.98 -20.32
N LEU A 75 -12.52 25.07 -19.62
CA LEU A 75 -11.16 25.57 -19.45
C LEU A 75 -10.27 24.55 -18.73
N LEU A 76 -10.79 23.84 -17.73
CA LEU A 76 -10.09 22.76 -17.05
C LEU A 76 -9.73 21.63 -18.02
N ILE A 77 -10.69 21.15 -18.82
CA ILE A 77 -10.46 20.11 -19.83
C ILE A 77 -9.42 20.56 -20.85
N GLN A 78 -9.54 21.79 -21.37
CA GLN A 78 -8.60 22.36 -22.32
C GLN A 78 -7.19 22.51 -21.73
N ASN A 79 -7.08 22.94 -20.47
CA ASN A 79 -5.81 23.06 -19.77
C ASN A 79 -5.16 21.69 -19.58
N ILE A 80 -5.91 20.69 -19.11
CA ILE A 80 -5.42 19.31 -18.97
C ILE A 80 -4.98 18.75 -20.34
N ALA A 81 -5.76 18.95 -21.39
CA ALA A 81 -5.42 18.51 -22.75
C ALA A 81 -4.14 19.17 -23.29
N LYS A 82 -3.84 20.40 -22.87
CA LYS A 82 -2.59 21.13 -23.18
C LYS A 82 -1.45 20.76 -22.22
N GLY A 83 -1.66 19.88 -21.25
CA GLY A 83 -0.67 19.50 -20.23
C GLY A 83 -0.57 20.46 -19.03
N ASN A 84 -1.44 21.47 -18.95
CA ASN A 84 -1.52 22.41 -17.83
C ASN A 84 -2.44 21.84 -16.74
N ILE A 85 -1.87 21.03 -15.85
CA ILE A 85 -2.60 20.41 -14.73
C ILE A 85 -2.52 21.34 -13.51
N PRO A 86 -3.66 21.65 -12.84
CA PRO A 86 -3.66 22.41 -11.60
C PRO A 86 -2.78 21.77 -10.51
N ASP A 87 -2.30 22.57 -9.56
CA ASP A 87 -1.47 22.07 -8.45
C ASP A 87 -2.23 21.12 -7.50
N SER A 88 -3.56 21.08 -7.55
CA SER A 88 -4.38 20.13 -6.79
C SER A 88 -5.68 19.84 -7.56
N LEU A 89 -5.67 18.78 -8.37
CA LEU A 89 -6.84 18.31 -9.12
C LEU A 89 -7.60 17.19 -8.37
N GLY A 90 -6.90 16.46 -7.50
CA GLY A 90 -7.49 15.33 -6.79
C GLY A 90 -6.44 14.35 -6.28
N THR A 91 -6.84 13.08 -6.09
CA THR A 91 -5.99 11.99 -5.60
C THR A 91 -6.23 10.72 -6.41
N LEU A 92 -5.15 10.06 -6.83
CA LEU A 92 -5.17 8.70 -7.35
C LEU A 92 -4.97 7.72 -6.20
N HIS A 93 -5.77 6.66 -6.19
CA HIS A 93 -5.64 5.55 -5.26
C HIS A 93 -5.06 4.35 -6.01
N PHE A 94 -3.99 3.78 -5.47
CA PHE A 94 -3.32 2.63 -6.05
C PHE A 94 -3.39 1.43 -5.10
N ALA A 95 -3.59 0.23 -5.64
CA ALA A 95 -3.29 -1.02 -4.97
C ALA A 95 -1.98 -1.59 -5.50
N PHE A 96 -1.11 -1.96 -4.58
CA PHE A 96 0.10 -2.73 -4.83
C PHE A 96 -0.17 -4.17 -4.43
N ARG A 97 -0.07 -5.08 -5.39
CA ARG A 97 -0.24 -6.52 -5.17
C ARG A 97 1.10 -7.16 -4.90
N ALA A 98 1.20 -7.84 -3.77
CA ALA A 98 2.36 -8.65 -3.43
C ALA A 98 1.94 -10.08 -3.16
N ASN A 99 2.73 -11.03 -3.66
CA ASN A 99 2.61 -12.43 -3.31
C ASN A 99 3.56 -12.74 -2.15
N VAL A 100 3.01 -13.25 -1.05
CA VAL A 100 3.77 -13.77 0.07
C VAL A 100 3.84 -15.28 -0.06
N LYS A 101 5.06 -15.79 -0.28
CA LYS A 101 5.34 -17.22 -0.34
C LYS A 101 5.67 -17.72 1.04
N ASN A 102 4.81 -18.57 1.60
CA ASN A 102 5.04 -19.30 2.83
C ASN A 102 5.47 -20.74 2.48
N PRO A 103 6.77 -21.07 2.52
CA PRO A 103 7.26 -22.42 2.18
C PRO A 103 7.04 -23.44 3.31
N THR A 104 6.49 -23.02 4.44
CA THR A 104 6.32 -23.90 5.61
C THR A 104 4.98 -24.61 5.60
N SER A 105 4.83 -25.65 6.42
CA SER A 105 3.57 -26.37 6.59
C SER A 105 2.57 -25.63 7.49
N ASP A 106 3.01 -24.57 8.17
CA ASP A 106 2.23 -23.87 9.19
C ASP A 106 1.68 -22.56 8.64
N THR A 107 0.49 -22.17 9.09
CA THR A 107 -0.07 -20.85 8.81
C THR A 107 0.65 -19.79 9.63
N ILE A 108 1.04 -18.70 8.98
CA ILE A 108 1.60 -17.51 9.64
C ILE A 108 0.63 -16.35 9.53
N TRP A 109 0.72 -15.39 10.43
CA TRP A 109 -0.22 -14.26 10.50
C TRP A 109 0.50 -12.96 10.18
N LEU A 110 0.12 -12.27 9.09
CA LEU A 110 0.59 -10.92 8.79
C LEU A 110 -0.19 -9.92 9.64
N ARG A 111 0.48 -9.31 10.62
CA ARG A 111 -0.11 -8.37 11.58
C ARG A 111 -0.09 -6.93 11.10
N ALA A 112 0.96 -6.54 10.39
CA ALA A 112 1.11 -5.21 9.83
C ALA A 112 2.10 -5.22 8.67
N ALA A 113 1.87 -4.34 7.69
CA ALA A 113 2.90 -3.97 6.72
C ALA A 113 2.94 -2.44 6.61
N GLN A 114 4.13 -1.88 6.72
CA GLN A 114 4.34 -0.44 6.57
C GLN A 114 5.56 -0.22 5.69
N GLY A 115 5.52 0.78 4.83
CA GLY A 115 6.63 1.04 3.94
C GLY A 115 6.39 2.20 2.99
N SER A 116 7.18 2.21 1.94
CA SER A 116 7.11 3.20 0.88
C SER A 116 7.42 2.58 -0.47
N ALA A 117 6.71 3.05 -1.49
CA ALA A 117 6.99 2.82 -2.90
C ALA A 117 7.61 4.10 -3.47
N GLN A 118 8.85 4.02 -3.92
CA GLN A 118 9.55 5.12 -4.58
C GLN A 118 9.55 4.89 -6.09
N LEU A 119 9.03 5.86 -6.83
CA LEU A 119 9.10 5.90 -8.29
C LEU A 119 10.30 6.77 -8.68
N ASP A 120 11.37 6.12 -9.12
CA ASP A 120 12.71 6.72 -9.31
C ASP A 120 13.14 7.64 -8.15
N SER A 121 13.38 8.92 -8.41
CA SER A 121 13.58 9.99 -7.42
C SER A 121 12.45 11.01 -7.44
N LEU A 122 11.36 10.71 -8.15
CA LEU A 122 10.30 11.66 -8.47
C LEU A 122 9.24 11.74 -7.39
N VAL A 123 8.86 10.61 -6.80
CA VAL A 123 7.86 10.56 -5.73
C VAL A 123 8.07 9.36 -4.81
N THR A 124 7.71 9.56 -3.55
CA THR A 124 7.62 8.51 -2.53
C THR A 124 6.18 8.38 -2.08
N LEU A 125 5.63 7.19 -2.24
CA LEU A 125 4.25 6.84 -1.94
C LEU A 125 4.23 6.00 -0.65
N PRO A 126 3.51 6.42 0.41
CA PRO A 126 3.41 5.62 1.62
C PRO A 126 2.58 4.35 1.34
N LEU A 127 3.11 3.20 1.72
CA LEU A 127 2.41 1.93 1.67
C LEU A 127 2.03 1.52 3.08
N ASN A 128 0.74 1.42 3.34
CA ASN A 128 0.26 0.94 4.61
C ASN A 128 -0.72 -0.20 4.39
N TYR A 129 -0.54 -1.24 5.17
CA TYR A 129 -1.47 -2.33 5.34
C TYR A 129 -1.92 -2.31 6.79
N ALA A 130 -3.18 -1.95 7.01
CA ALA A 130 -3.79 -1.78 8.31
C ALA A 130 -5.00 -2.70 8.50
N ASP A 131 -4.99 -3.86 7.85
CA ASP A 131 -6.02 -4.87 8.06
C ASP A 131 -5.54 -5.89 9.09
N SER A 132 -6.43 -6.14 10.04
CA SER A 132 -6.23 -7.02 11.19
C SER A 132 -5.81 -8.43 10.75
N ALA A 133 -4.58 -8.82 11.09
CA ALA A 133 -4.07 -10.19 11.13
C ALA A 133 -4.58 -11.10 9.99
N ILE A 134 -3.99 -11.03 8.80
CA ILE A 134 -4.29 -12.00 7.73
C ILE A 134 -3.56 -13.32 7.99
N ALA A 135 -4.29 -14.43 7.89
CA ALA A 135 -3.72 -15.76 7.82
C ALA A 135 -3.10 -16.02 6.44
N LEU A 136 -1.81 -16.33 6.41
CA LEU A 136 -1.05 -16.76 5.24
C LEU A 136 -0.81 -18.26 5.33
N SER A 137 -1.66 -19.01 4.65
CA SER A 137 -1.56 -20.47 4.56
C SER A 137 -0.27 -20.90 3.85
N PRO A 138 0.18 -22.16 4.05
CA PRO A 138 1.24 -22.76 3.24
C PRO A 138 1.03 -22.53 1.74
N GLY A 139 2.08 -22.12 1.03
CA GLY A 139 2.04 -21.81 -0.40
C GLY A 139 2.06 -20.31 -0.70
N ASP A 140 1.25 -19.89 -1.67
CA ASP A 140 1.17 -18.51 -2.15
C ASP A 140 -0.05 -17.80 -1.54
N SER A 141 0.14 -16.55 -1.10
CA SER A 141 -0.93 -15.70 -0.57
C SER A 141 -0.79 -14.29 -1.14
N GLU A 142 -1.83 -13.79 -1.80
CA GLU A 142 -1.86 -12.42 -2.30
C GLU A 142 -2.26 -11.45 -1.20
N ILE A 143 -1.48 -10.38 -1.03
CA ILE A 143 -1.81 -9.22 -0.19
C ILE A 143 -1.89 -7.96 -1.04
N GLN A 144 -2.78 -7.06 -0.66
CA GLN A 144 -2.97 -5.77 -1.30
C GLN A 144 -2.63 -4.64 -0.33
N MET A 145 -1.72 -3.77 -0.76
CA MET A 145 -1.33 -2.57 -0.01
C MET A 145 -1.81 -1.33 -0.76
N HIS A 146 -2.42 -0.39 -0.06
CA HIS A 146 -2.97 0.80 -0.70
C HIS A 146 -2.04 2.00 -0.54
N SER A 147 -2.01 2.84 -1.57
CA SER A 147 -1.34 4.13 -1.54
C SER A 147 -2.16 5.21 -2.23
N ARG A 148 -1.72 6.45 -2.04
CA ARG A 148 -2.37 7.65 -2.56
C ARG A 148 -1.34 8.57 -3.18
N LEU A 149 -1.65 9.10 -4.36
CA LEU A 149 -0.83 10.05 -5.08
C LEU A 149 -1.67 11.29 -5.44
N PRO A 150 -1.30 12.50 -4.98
CA PRO A 150 -1.99 13.72 -5.39
C PRO A 150 -1.83 13.94 -6.91
N ILE A 151 -2.89 14.42 -7.54
CA ILE A 151 -2.89 14.82 -8.95
C ILE A 151 -2.50 16.29 -9.01
N ASP A 152 -1.24 16.54 -9.35
CA ASP A 152 -0.67 17.87 -9.50
C ASP A 152 0.05 18.04 -10.85
N LYS A 153 0.68 19.20 -11.07
CA LYS A 153 1.45 19.50 -12.30
C LYS A 153 2.58 18.51 -12.62
N ASN A 154 3.05 17.73 -11.66
CA ASN A 154 4.13 16.77 -11.83
C ASN A 154 3.62 15.35 -12.10
N ILE A 155 2.30 15.11 -12.07
CA ILE A 155 1.73 13.76 -12.22
C ILE A 155 2.18 13.07 -13.52
N LEU A 156 2.29 13.81 -14.61
CA LEU A 156 2.77 13.28 -15.90
C LEU A 156 4.24 12.87 -15.85
N LYS A 157 5.07 13.60 -15.09
CA LYS A 157 6.49 13.27 -14.88
C LYS A 157 6.62 12.01 -14.02
N ILE A 158 5.77 11.85 -13.01
CA ILE A 158 5.77 10.66 -12.16
C ILE A 158 5.50 9.40 -13.00
N PHE A 159 4.61 9.49 -13.99
CA PHE A 159 4.34 8.38 -14.90
C PHE A 159 5.46 8.08 -15.91
N THR A 160 6.49 8.90 -16.02
CA THR A 160 7.68 8.55 -16.81
C THR A 160 8.69 7.74 -16.01
N ALA A 161 8.41 7.37 -14.76
CA ALA A 161 9.32 6.61 -13.93
C ALA A 161 9.63 5.24 -14.54
N ASP A 162 10.92 4.87 -14.54
CA ASP A 162 11.42 3.61 -15.08
C ASP A 162 11.57 2.54 -13.99
N THR A 163 11.70 2.97 -12.74
CA THR A 163 11.95 2.07 -11.61
C THR A 163 10.95 2.27 -10.49
N LEU A 164 10.46 1.15 -9.96
CA LEU A 164 9.74 1.09 -8.69
C LEU A 164 10.65 0.44 -7.64
N LYS A 165 10.93 1.15 -6.55
CA LYS A 165 11.62 0.62 -5.37
C LYS A 165 10.63 0.54 -4.22
N ILE A 166 10.50 -0.62 -3.59
CA ILE A 166 9.66 -0.78 -2.41
C ILE A 166 10.55 -1.10 -1.22
N GLN A 167 10.34 -0.36 -0.13
CA GLN A 167 11.05 -0.56 1.13
C GLN A 167 10.06 -0.49 2.28
N GLY A 168 10.21 -1.36 3.28
CA GLY A 168 9.29 -1.36 4.42
C GLY A 168 9.59 -2.44 5.43
N GLU A 169 8.71 -2.56 6.41
CA GLU A 169 8.72 -3.60 7.42
C GLU A 169 7.40 -4.38 7.41
N LEU A 170 7.52 -5.69 7.41
CA LEU A 170 6.42 -6.64 7.55
C LEU A 170 6.50 -7.27 8.93
N THR A 171 5.39 -7.24 9.66
CA THR A 171 5.30 -7.83 11.01
C THR A 171 4.45 -9.08 10.94
N PHE A 172 5.03 -10.23 11.30
CA PHE A 172 4.34 -11.52 11.32
C PHE A 172 4.26 -12.12 12.72
N ALA A 173 3.36 -13.08 12.91
CA ALA A 173 3.27 -13.90 14.12
C ALA A 173 2.88 -15.36 13.75
N LEU A 174 3.17 -16.33 14.63
CA LEU A 174 2.77 -17.73 14.43
C LEU A 174 1.31 -18.02 14.82
N SER A 175 0.68 -17.08 15.53
CA SER A 175 -0.73 -17.13 15.89
C SER A 175 -1.31 -15.73 15.77
N PRO A 176 -2.66 -15.56 15.74
CA PRO A 176 -3.27 -14.24 15.64
C PRO A 176 -2.71 -13.28 16.68
N ASP A 177 -2.65 -13.66 17.94
CA ASP A 177 -2.20 -12.80 19.05
C ASP A 177 -0.80 -13.15 19.57
N GLY A 178 -0.01 -13.86 18.77
CA GLY A 178 1.35 -14.28 19.13
C GLY A 178 2.36 -13.13 19.09
N ASP A 179 3.56 -13.41 19.59
CA ASP A 179 4.66 -12.45 19.59
C ASP A 179 5.02 -12.00 18.16
N PRO A 180 5.07 -10.68 17.89
CA PRO A 180 5.37 -10.16 16.57
C PRO A 180 6.86 -10.29 16.24
N ILE A 181 7.15 -10.58 14.97
CA ILE A 181 8.49 -10.63 14.40
C ILE A 181 8.50 -9.80 13.12
N SER A 182 9.33 -8.77 13.11
CA SER A 182 9.43 -7.81 12.00
C SER A 182 10.56 -8.16 11.04
N PHE A 183 10.31 -7.97 9.74
CA PHE A 183 11.26 -8.18 8.65
C PHE A 183 11.27 -6.98 7.72
N SER A 184 12.45 -6.47 7.44
CA SER A 184 12.61 -5.43 6.44
C SER A 184 12.57 -6.03 5.04
N ILE A 185 11.78 -5.43 4.15
CA ILE A 185 11.74 -5.74 2.74
C ILE A 185 12.43 -4.65 1.94
N HIS A 186 13.20 -5.05 0.93
CA HIS A 186 13.79 -4.16 -0.04
C HIS A 186 13.69 -4.82 -1.42
N GLN A 187 12.88 -4.24 -2.29
CA GLN A 187 12.61 -4.78 -3.63
C GLN A 187 12.76 -3.68 -4.67
N ARG A 188 13.23 -4.07 -5.85
CA ARG A 188 13.38 -3.19 -7.01
C ARG A 188 12.78 -3.88 -8.24
N LYS A 189 11.86 -3.21 -8.91
CA LYS A 189 11.25 -3.64 -10.17
C LYS A 189 11.47 -2.58 -11.25
N ILE A 190 11.84 -3.02 -12.45
CA ILE A 190 11.81 -2.18 -13.65
C ILE A 190 10.37 -2.17 -14.16
N ILE A 191 9.82 -0.98 -14.36
CA ILE A 191 8.46 -0.80 -14.89
C ILE A 191 8.55 -0.96 -16.40
N GLN A 192 7.80 -1.92 -16.96
CA GLN A 192 7.84 -2.14 -18.40
C GLN A 192 7.08 -1.03 -19.14
N PRO A 193 7.48 -0.67 -20.38
CA PRO A 193 6.80 0.35 -21.18
C PRO A 193 5.30 0.09 -21.37
N GLU A 194 4.89 -1.17 -21.45
CA GLU A 194 3.50 -1.59 -21.59
C GLU A 194 2.69 -1.29 -20.31
N GLU A 195 3.25 -1.62 -19.13
CA GLU A 195 2.64 -1.31 -17.82
C GLU A 195 2.45 0.21 -17.64
N ARG A 196 3.45 0.99 -18.09
CA ARG A 196 3.39 2.45 -18.05
C ARG A 196 2.26 2.99 -18.91
N THR A 197 2.19 2.53 -20.16
CA THR A 197 1.19 2.99 -21.13
C THR A 197 -0.21 2.67 -20.61
N GLU A 198 -0.42 1.46 -20.08
CA GLU A 198 -1.70 1.07 -19.49
C GLU A 198 -2.12 1.97 -18.32
N ILE A 199 -1.20 2.28 -17.40
CA ILE A 199 -1.49 3.18 -16.27
C ILE A 199 -1.85 4.58 -16.76
N ILE A 200 -1.08 5.14 -17.71
CA ILE A 200 -1.34 6.47 -18.25
C ILE A 200 -2.71 6.53 -18.93
N ASP A 201 -3.02 5.54 -19.77
CA ASP A 201 -4.29 5.51 -20.51
C ASP A 201 -5.48 5.32 -19.58
N ARG A 202 -5.37 4.47 -18.54
CA ARG A 202 -6.40 4.33 -17.51
C ARG A 202 -6.62 5.64 -16.75
N VAL A 203 -5.55 6.28 -16.29
CA VAL A 203 -5.65 7.56 -15.55
C VAL A 203 -6.30 8.63 -16.43
N ARG A 204 -5.85 8.78 -17.68
CA ARG A 204 -6.41 9.74 -18.63
C ARG A 204 -7.89 9.47 -18.88
N THR A 205 -8.24 8.22 -19.21
CA THR A 205 -9.62 7.81 -19.49
C THR A 205 -10.52 8.09 -18.31
N GLN A 206 -10.09 7.75 -17.10
CA GLN A 206 -10.91 7.89 -15.90
C GLN A 206 -11.04 9.35 -15.44
N ILE A 207 -10.01 10.19 -15.62
CA ILE A 207 -10.14 11.64 -15.41
C ILE A 207 -11.15 12.23 -16.39
N LEU A 208 -11.02 11.92 -17.68
CA LEU A 208 -11.92 12.44 -18.72
C LEU A 208 -13.35 11.94 -18.56
N SER A 209 -13.54 10.66 -18.20
CA SER A 209 -14.88 10.10 -17.94
C SER A 209 -15.52 10.76 -16.74
N THR A 210 -14.78 10.93 -15.63
CA THR A 210 -15.31 11.59 -14.42
C THR A 210 -15.70 13.04 -14.71
N LEU A 211 -14.90 13.77 -15.49
CA LEU A 211 -15.24 15.13 -15.92
C LEU A 211 -16.50 15.15 -16.81
N THR A 212 -16.64 14.18 -17.71
CA THR A 212 -17.79 14.09 -18.63
C THR A 212 -19.06 13.64 -17.91
N ASP A 213 -18.96 12.71 -16.96
CA ASP A 213 -20.08 12.22 -16.15
C ASP A 213 -20.57 13.30 -15.17
N SER A 214 -19.64 14.05 -14.57
CA SER A 214 -19.95 15.24 -13.77
C SER A 214 -20.73 16.28 -14.60
N TRP A 215 -20.36 16.45 -15.87
CA TRP A 215 -21.10 17.31 -16.78
C TRP A 215 -22.49 16.75 -17.14
N ALA A 216 -22.58 15.48 -17.52
CA ALA A 216 -23.84 14.83 -17.90
C ALA A 216 -24.85 14.78 -16.74
N SER A 217 -24.37 14.57 -15.52
CA SER A 217 -25.21 14.55 -14.30
C SER A 217 -25.79 15.93 -13.96
N ALA A 218 -25.12 17.03 -14.33
CA ALA A 218 -25.67 18.38 -14.21
C ALA A 218 -26.91 18.63 -15.10
N PHE A 219 -27.22 17.72 -16.05
CA PHE A 219 -28.40 17.80 -16.91
C PHE A 219 -29.44 16.70 -16.64
N ARG A 220 -29.19 15.78 -15.69
CA ARG A 220 -30.20 14.81 -15.28
C ARG A 220 -31.16 15.49 -14.28
N PRO A 221 -32.49 15.44 -14.52
CA PRO A 221 -33.48 16.06 -13.65
C PRO A 221 -33.53 15.42 -12.25
#